data_AF-A0A1Q5MRQ4-F1
#
_entry.id   AF-A0A1Q5MRQ4-F1
#
_cell.length_a   1.000
_cell.length_b   1.000
_cell.length_c   1.000
_cell.angle_alpha   90.00
_cell.angle_beta   90.00
_cell.angle_gamma   90.00
#
_symmetry.space_group_name_H-M   'P 1'
#
loop_
_entity.id
_entity.type
_entity.pdbx_description
1 polymer ?
#
loop_
_entity_poly.entity_id
_entity_poly.type
_entity_poly.pdbx_seq_one_letter_code
_entity_poly.pdbx_strand_id
1 'polypeptide(L)' 'MVAARCCPTSKAFYERKKAEGKNHKQAIIALARRRLNVLWALIRDGRTFKITPPPPPVALG' A
#
# COMPACT_ATOMS: atom_id res chain seq x y z
N MET A 1 13.44 2.64 5.53
CA MET A 1 13.71 3.48 4.34
C MET A 1 13.87 2.71 3.03
N VAL A 2 14.34 1.45 3.01
CA VAL A 2 14.58 0.67 1.77
C VAL A 2 13.39 0.67 0.82
N ALA A 3 12.20 0.44 1.35
CA ALA A 3 11.03 0.22 0.51
C ALA A 3 10.33 1.51 0.01
N ALA A 4 10.75 2.69 0.48
CA ALA A 4 10.39 3.96 -0.15
C ALA A 4 11.34 4.29 -1.32
N ARG A 5 12.54 3.67 -1.37
CA ARG A 5 13.51 3.83 -2.45
C ARG A 5 13.30 2.83 -3.58
N CYS A 6 12.85 1.62 -3.28
CA CYS A 6 12.74 0.53 -4.28
C CYS A 6 11.46 0.53 -5.12
N CYS A 7 10.42 1.30 -4.78
CA CYS A 7 9.19 1.37 -5.58
C CYS A 7 8.76 2.83 -5.82
N PRO A 8 8.68 3.29 -7.08
CA PRO A 8 8.30 4.67 -7.40
C PRO A 8 6.91 5.05 -6.84
N THR A 9 5.99 4.10 -6.79
CA THR A 9 4.64 4.27 -6.19
C THR A 9 4.68 4.51 -4.67
N SER A 10 5.61 3.84 -3.96
CA SER A 10 5.79 4.06 -2.52
C SER A 10 6.48 5.39 -2.23
N LYS A 11 7.42 5.80 -3.10
CA LYS A 11 8.11 7.11 -3.01
C LYS A 11 7.13 8.26 -3.21
N ALA A 12 6.33 8.22 -4.28
CA ALA A 12 5.34 9.25 -4.59
C ALA A 12 4.30 9.40 -3.47
N PHE A 13 3.83 8.29 -2.89
CA PHE A 13 2.90 8.33 -1.76
C PHE A 13 3.53 8.91 -0.49
N TYR A 14 4.79 8.54 -0.20
CA TYR A 14 5.53 9.09 0.93
C TYR A 14 5.78 10.59 0.79
N GLU A 15 6.21 11.06 -0.37
CA GLU A 15 6.41 12.49 -0.65
C GLU A 15 5.09 13.26 -0.61
N ARG A 16 3.99 12.70 -1.15
CA ARG A 16 2.66 13.32 -1.09
C ARG A 16 2.15 13.45 0.36
N LYS A 17 2.43 12.47 1.21
CA LYS A 17 2.11 12.54 2.65
C LYS A 17 3.01 13.48 3.44
N LYS A 18 4.26 13.68 3.01
CA LYS A 18 5.17 14.68 3.55
C LYS A 18 4.74 16.10 3.15
N ALA A 19 4.29 16.29 1.91
CA ALA A 19 3.76 17.56 1.39
C ALA A 19 2.43 17.98 2.05
N GLU A 20 1.62 17.02 2.52
CA GLU A 20 0.40 17.28 3.31
C GLU A 20 0.67 17.85 4.73
N GLY A 21 1.93 18.10 5.12
CA GLY A 21 2.27 18.65 6.45
C GLY A 21 2.13 17.66 7.61
N LYS A 22 1.84 16.38 7.32
CA LYS A 22 1.76 15.33 8.34
C LYS A 22 3.15 15.00 8.87
N ASN A 23 3.25 14.87 10.19
CA ASN A 23 4.50 14.52 10.86
C ASN A 23 5.08 13.23 10.24
N HIS A 24 6.38 13.20 9.96
CA HIS A 24 7.09 12.11 9.27
C HIS A 24 6.67 10.71 9.77
N LYS A 25 6.46 10.57 11.07
CA LYS A 25 5.98 9.33 11.72
C LYS A 25 4.61 8.89 11.20
N GLN A 26 3.67 9.82 11.01
CA GLN A 26 2.33 9.53 10.47
C GLN A 26 2.38 9.06 9.01
N ALA A 27 3.26 9.66 8.18
CA ALA A 27 3.45 9.21 6.81
C ALA A 27 3.99 7.77 6.75
N ILE A 28 4.93 7.42 7.65
CA ILE A 28 5.45 6.06 7.78
C ILE A 28 4.36 5.10 8.26
N ILE A 29 3.59 5.46 9.30
CA ILE A 29 2.50 4.63 9.83
C ILE A 29 1.43 4.39 8.74
N ALA A 30 1.07 5.42 7.97
CA ALA A 30 0.13 5.28 6.87
C ALA A 30 0.66 4.34 5.76
N LEU A 31 1.96 4.45 5.43
CA LEU A 31 2.60 3.55 4.47
C LEU A 31 2.66 2.10 4.98
N ALA A 32 2.98 1.91 6.26
CA ALA A 32 3.01 0.59 6.89
C ALA A 32 1.61 -0.05 6.91
N ARG A 33 0.58 0.71 7.31
CA ARG A 33 -0.82 0.26 7.27
C ARG A 33 -1.27 -0.15 5.87
N ARG A 34 -0.92 0.63 4.84
CA ARG A 34 -1.25 0.30 3.45
C ARG A 34 -0.65 -1.06 3.03
N ARG A 35 0.56 -1.37 3.47
CA ARG A 35 1.22 -2.66 3.16
C ARG A 35 0.64 -3.82 3.94
N LEU A 36 0.35 -3.60 5.21
CA LEU A 36 -0.31 -4.59 6.05
C LEU A 36 -1.71 -4.93 5.51
N ASN A 37 -2.46 -3.95 5.02
CA ASN A 37 -3.76 -4.20 4.38
C ASN A 37 -3.63 -5.08 3.13
N VAL A 38 -2.63 -4.85 2.28
CA VAL A 38 -2.37 -5.70 1.11
C VAL A 38 -1.99 -7.11 1.56
N LEU A 39 -1.06 -7.24 2.51
CA LEU A 39 -0.64 -8.55 3.02
C LEU A 39 -1.82 -9.31 3.64
N TRP A 40 -2.65 -8.63 4.43
CA TRP A 40 -3.84 -9.21 5.04
C TRP A 40 -4.86 -9.64 3.98
N ALA A 41 -5.08 -8.85 2.93
CA ALA A 41 -5.94 -9.23 1.81
C ALA A 41 -5.41 -10.48 1.08
N LEU A 42 -4.11 -10.56 0.84
CA LEU A 42 -3.49 -11.75 0.22
C LEU A 42 -3.66 -13.01 1.06
N ILE A 43 -3.46 -12.90 2.38
CA ILE A 43 -3.65 -14.01 3.31
C ILE A 43 -5.13 -14.43 3.35
N ARG A 44 -6.04 -13.45 3.44
CA ARG A 44 -7.48 -13.69 3.44
C ARG A 44 -7.96 -14.39 2.18
N ASP A 45 -7.45 -13.96 1.02
CA ASP A 45 -7.86 -14.50 -0.28
C ASP A 45 -7.10 -15.79 -0.66
N GLY A 46 -6.07 -16.18 0.11
CA GLY A 46 -5.18 -17.30 -0.23
C GLY A 46 -4.44 -17.10 -1.56
N ARG A 47 -4.22 -15.84 -1.98
CA ARG A 47 -3.67 -15.49 -3.30
C ARG A 47 -2.22 -15.01 -3.18
N THR A 48 -1.42 -15.34 -4.19
CA THR A 48 -0.07 -14.81 -4.34
C THR A 48 -0.10 -13.35 -4.79
N PHE A 49 0.85 -12.55 -4.29
CA PHE A 49 0.97 -11.15 -4.69
C PHE A 49 1.21 -11.04 -6.20
N LYS A 50 0.29 -10.41 -6.91
CA LYS A 50 0.44 -10.03 -8.32
C LYS A 50 0.46 -8.51 -8.41
N ILE A 51 1.35 -7.98 -9.25
CA ILE A 51 1.43 -6.53 -9.52
C ILE A 51 0.16 -6.04 -10.23
N THR A 52 -0.53 -6.95 -10.92
CA THR A 52 -1.83 -6.71 -11.53
C THR A 52 -2.89 -6.55 -10.45
N PRO A 53 -3.69 -5.47 -10.46
CA PRO A 53 -4.76 -5.29 -9.48
C PRO A 53 -5.71 -6.49 -9.51
N PRO A 54 -6.20 -6.97 -8.34
CA PRO A 54 -7.16 -8.06 -8.32
C PRO A 54 -8.40 -7.63 -9.15
N PRO A 55 -8.97 -8.54 -9.96
CA PRO A 55 -10.22 -8.25 -10.65
C PRO A 55 -11.27 -7.83 -9.60
N PRO A 56 -12.11 -6.82 -9.91
CA PRO A 56 -13.13 -6.37 -8.98
C PRO A 56 -13.99 -7.57 -8.55
N PRO A 57 -14.43 -7.61 -7.27
CA PRO A 57 -15.28 -8.70 -6.80
C PRO A 57 -16.46 -8.81 -7.75
N VAL A 58 -16.64 -10.01 -8.31
CA VAL A 58 -17.73 -10.30 -9.25
C VAL A 58 -19.01 -10.09 -8.45
N ALA A 59 -19.74 -9.02 -8.75
CA ALA A 59 -21.05 -8.78 -8.15
C ALA A 59 -21.99 -9.85 -8.71
N LEU A 60 -22.20 -10.91 -7.94
CA LEU A 60 -23.27 -11.88 -8.19
C LEU A 60 -24.58 -11.16 -7.83
N GLY A 61 -25.27 -10.70 -8.86
CA GLY A 61 -26.68 -10.31 -8.81
C GLY A 61 -27.59 -11.53 -8.93
#